data_AF-A0A4Y1QQ59-F1
#
_entry.id   AF-A0A4Y1QQ59-F1
#
_cell.length_a   1.000
_cell.length_b   1.000
_cell.length_c   1.000
_cell.angle_alpha   90.00
_cell.angle_beta   90.00
_cell.angle_gamma   90.00
#
_symmetry.space_group_name_H-M   'P 1'
#
loop_
_entity.id
_entity.type
_entity.pdbx_description
1 polymer ?
#
loop_
_entity_poly.entity_id
_entity_poly.type
_entity_poly.pdbx_seq_one_letter_code
_entity_poly.pdbx_strand_id
1 'polypeptide(L)'
;MARGAVVNIGSGAGIVVPSHPLFTVYAATKAYVDQLSRSLHVEYKRYGIDVQSQVPLYVATKLVSKVASIERSSLFIPTPHAYAKAAIRRIGYEARCTPFWAHSLQWCLGSLVPESLLDAWRLSIGLKRRAKLHHA
;
A
#
# COMPACT_ATOMS: atom_id res chain seq x y z
N MET A 1 18.78 1.53 -26.99
CA MET A 1 17.45 0.94 -26.75
C MET A 1 16.70 1.84 -25.79
N ALA A 2 15.47 2.23 -26.11
CA ALA A 2 14.63 3.01 -25.19
C ALA A 2 14.28 2.16 -23.96
N ARG A 3 14.25 2.76 -22.77
CA ARG A 3 13.86 2.10 -21.51
C ARG A 3 12.53 2.70 -21.06
N GLY A 4 11.57 1.86 -20.69
CA GLY A 4 10.25 2.27 -20.21
C GLY A 4 9.98 1.81 -18.79
N ALA A 5 9.05 2.47 -18.10
CA ALA A 5 8.61 2.05 -16.77
C ALA A 5 7.09 2.18 -16.64
N VAL A 6 6.47 1.16 -16.04
CA VAL A 6 5.06 1.15 -15.62
C VAL A 6 5.02 1.02 -14.12
N VAL A 7 4.46 2.02 -13.43
CA VAL A 7 4.36 2.02 -11.97
C VAL A 7 2.90 1.87 -11.58
N ASN A 8 2.57 0.71 -11.03
CA ASN A 8 1.25 0.41 -10.48
C ASN A 8 1.24 0.65 -8.97
N ILE A 9 0.18 1.29 -8.48
CA ILE A 9 0.03 1.56 -7.05
C ILE A 9 -0.80 0.44 -6.40
N GLY A 10 -0.11 -0.45 -5.69
CA GLY A 10 -0.70 -1.43 -4.78
C GLY A 10 -1.23 -0.79 -3.50
N SER A 11 -1.31 -1.57 -2.42
CA SER A 11 -1.67 -1.07 -1.09
C SER A 11 -1.27 -2.05 -0.02
N GLY A 12 -0.79 -1.56 1.12
CA GLY A 12 -0.55 -2.43 2.26
C GLY A 12 -1.83 -3.10 2.77
N ALA A 13 -3.02 -2.62 2.38
CA ALA A 13 -4.28 -3.29 2.67
C ALA A 13 -4.43 -4.67 2.01
N GLY A 14 -3.77 -4.94 0.88
CA GLY A 14 -3.82 -6.25 0.22
C GLY A 14 -2.53 -7.06 0.33
N ILE A 15 -1.42 -6.45 0.79
CA ILE A 15 -0.08 -7.02 0.70
C ILE A 15 0.61 -7.11 2.07
N VAL A 16 0.39 -6.12 2.95
CA VAL A 16 1.12 -6.00 4.23
C VAL A 16 0.32 -6.58 5.40
N VAL A 17 -1.01 -6.47 5.36
CA VAL A 17 -1.90 -7.06 6.37
C VAL A 17 -2.47 -8.38 5.86
N PRO A 18 -2.74 -9.36 6.75
CA PRO A 18 -3.32 -10.66 6.35
C PRO A 18 -4.72 -10.49 5.74
N SER A 19 -5.57 -9.69 6.39
CA SER A 19 -6.88 -9.31 5.85
C SER A 19 -7.22 -7.83 6.10
N HIS A 20 -8.17 -7.31 5.33
CA HIS A 20 -8.70 -5.95 5.49
C HIS A 20 -10.24 -5.93 5.54
N PRO A 21 -10.83 -6.43 6.64
CA PRO A 21 -12.27 -6.51 6.78
C PRO A 21 -12.93 -5.14 6.61
N LEU A 22 -14.15 -5.14 6.05
CA LEU A 22 -14.92 -3.94 5.67
C LEU A 22 -14.32 -3.12 4.50
N PHE A 23 -13.20 -3.56 3.92
CA PHE A 23 -12.64 -3.05 2.66
C PHE A 23 -12.23 -4.21 1.72
N THR A 24 -12.97 -5.32 1.76
CA THR A 24 -12.64 -6.58 1.06
C THR A 24 -12.36 -6.37 -0.43
N VAL A 25 -13.25 -5.66 -1.14
CA VAL A 25 -13.08 -5.40 -2.59
C VAL A 25 -11.82 -4.58 -2.86
N TYR A 26 -11.53 -3.58 -2.03
CA TYR A 26 -10.33 -2.76 -2.17
C TYR A 26 -9.05 -3.60 -1.96
N ALA A 27 -9.01 -4.41 -0.91
CA ALA A 27 -7.86 -5.28 -0.63
C ALA A 27 -7.63 -6.31 -1.74
N ALA A 28 -8.70 -7.00 -2.19
CA ALA A 28 -8.62 -7.98 -3.27
C ALA A 28 -8.11 -7.37 -4.58
N THR A 29 -8.63 -6.21 -4.98
CA THR A 29 -8.16 -5.50 -6.18
C THR A 29 -6.70 -5.09 -6.06
N LYS A 30 -6.25 -4.64 -4.88
CA LYS A 30 -4.85 -4.25 -4.68
C LYS A 30 -3.89 -5.45 -4.65
N ALA A 31 -4.32 -6.60 -4.14
CA ALA A 31 -3.58 -7.85 -4.24
C ALA A 31 -3.45 -8.33 -5.70
N TYR A 32 -4.54 -8.24 -6.48
CA TYR A 32 -4.51 -8.51 -7.92
C TYR A 32 -3.50 -7.63 -8.65
N VAL A 33 -3.52 -6.31 -8.40
CA VAL A 33 -2.58 -5.37 -9.02
C VAL A 33 -1.13 -5.70 -8.68
N ASP A 34 -0.83 -6.10 -7.44
CA ASP A 34 0.54 -6.51 -7.05
C ASP A 34 0.99 -7.74 -7.83
N GLN A 35 0.17 -8.79 -7.85
CA GLN A 35 0.49 -10.02 -8.54
C GLN A 35 0.64 -9.81 -10.05
N LEU A 36 -0.29 -9.09 -10.67
CA LEU A 36 -0.24 -8.71 -12.09
C LEU A 36 1.07 -7.99 -12.42
N SER A 37 1.42 -6.98 -11.63
CA SER A 37 2.62 -6.16 -11.86
C SER A 37 3.90 -6.99 -11.75
N ARG A 38 3.96 -7.93 -10.79
CA ARG A 38 5.12 -8.80 -10.59
C ARG A 38 5.28 -9.83 -11.71
N SER A 39 4.17 -10.37 -12.24
CA SER A 39 4.22 -11.24 -13.42
C SER A 39 4.73 -10.46 -14.64
N LEU A 40 4.14 -9.29 -14.90
CA LEU A 40 4.55 -8.42 -16.02
C LEU A 40 6.00 -7.93 -15.88
N HIS A 41 6.49 -7.70 -14.67
CA HIS A 41 7.90 -7.36 -14.43
C HIS A 41 8.82 -8.41 -15.05
N VAL A 42 8.51 -9.70 -14.85
CA VAL A 42 9.31 -10.80 -15.37
C VAL A 42 9.16 -10.93 -16.88
N GLU A 43 7.92 -10.92 -17.38
CA GLU A 43 7.60 -11.07 -18.81
C GLU A 43 8.23 -9.97 -19.66
N TYR A 44 8.20 -8.72 -19.17
CA TYR A 44 8.60 -7.55 -19.95
C TYR A 44 10.06 -7.11 -19.74
N LYS A 45 10.79 -7.71 -18.77
CA LYS A 45 12.17 -7.33 -18.44
C LYS A 45 13.13 -7.38 -19.63
N ARG A 46 13.03 -8.44 -20.44
CA ARG A 46 13.87 -8.65 -21.65
C ARG A 46 13.64 -7.58 -22.73
N TYR A 47 12.51 -6.87 -22.67
CA TYR A 47 12.16 -5.79 -23.61
C TYR A 47 12.54 -4.41 -23.08
N GLY A 48 13.23 -4.33 -21.94
CA GLY A 48 13.67 -3.05 -21.34
C GLY A 48 12.53 -2.24 -20.71
N ILE A 49 11.41 -2.87 -20.40
CA ILE A 49 10.26 -2.28 -19.71
C ILE A 49 10.26 -2.78 -18.27
N ASP A 50 10.40 -1.86 -17.31
CA ASP A 50 10.29 -2.18 -15.89
C ASP A 50 8.85 -1.98 -15.41
N VAL A 51 8.19 -3.06 -14.98
CA VAL A 51 6.88 -2.99 -14.34
C VAL A 51 7.08 -3.13 -12.84
N GLN A 52 6.57 -2.17 -12.06
CA GLN A 52 6.77 -2.12 -10.62
C GLN A 52 5.45 -1.92 -9.87
N SER A 53 5.24 -2.73 -8.83
CA SER A 53 4.19 -2.54 -7.82
C SER A 53 4.74 -1.72 -6.65
N GLN A 54 4.18 -0.54 -6.40
CA GLN A 54 4.49 0.24 -5.21
C GLN A 54 3.38 0.11 -4.18
N VAL A 55 3.74 -0.32 -2.97
CA VAL A 55 2.82 -0.70 -1.90
C VAL A 55 2.85 0.34 -0.78
N PRO A 56 2.03 1.41 -0.84
CA PRO A 56 1.88 2.38 0.23
C PRO A 56 1.08 1.83 1.41
N LEU A 57 1.43 2.25 2.63
CA LEU A 57 0.50 2.37 3.76
C LEU A 57 -0.15 3.77 3.72
N TYR A 58 -0.66 4.29 4.84
CA TYR A 58 -1.39 5.56 4.82
C TYR A 58 -0.53 6.72 4.33
N VAL A 59 -1.01 7.44 3.32
CA VAL A 59 -0.46 8.70 2.82
C VAL A 59 -1.51 9.78 3.03
N ALA A 60 -1.11 10.96 3.52
CA ALA A 60 -2.01 12.07 3.87
C ALA A 60 -2.70 12.68 2.63
N THR A 61 -3.71 11.97 2.12
CA THR A 61 -4.49 12.28 0.91
C THR A 61 -5.96 12.45 1.27
N LYS A 62 -6.74 13.10 0.40
CA LYS A 62 -8.20 13.24 0.57
C LYS A 62 -8.91 11.89 0.75
N LEU A 63 -8.45 10.84 0.05
CA LEU A 63 -8.99 9.48 0.20
C LEU A 63 -8.81 8.99 1.64
N VAL A 64 -7.59 9.09 2.17
CA VAL A 64 -7.26 8.65 3.52
C VAL A 64 -7.96 9.50 4.58
N SER A 65 -8.13 10.81 4.36
CA SER A 65 -8.94 11.66 5.22
C SER A 65 -10.40 11.18 5.28
N LYS A 66 -11.00 10.81 4.15
CA LYS A 66 -12.40 10.34 4.10
C LYS A 66 -12.60 8.96 4.74
N VAL A 67 -11.68 8.03 4.54
CA VAL A 67 -11.85 6.62 5.01
C VAL A 67 -11.23 6.34 6.39
N ALA A 68 -10.36 7.21 6.88
CA ALA A 68 -9.61 7.00 8.11
C ALA A 68 -9.53 8.21 9.04
N SER A 69 -10.13 9.36 8.69
CA SER A 69 -10.09 10.61 9.46
C SER A 69 -8.66 11.05 9.80
N ILE A 70 -7.72 10.80 8.89
CA ILE A 70 -6.33 11.24 8.99
C ILE A 70 -6.16 12.48 8.13
N GLU A 71 -5.88 13.60 8.78
CA GLU A 71 -5.75 14.91 8.11
C GLU A 71 -4.32 15.43 8.06
N ARG A 72 -3.45 14.92 8.94
CA ARG A 72 -2.08 15.41 9.09
C ARG A 72 -1.08 14.31 8.78
N SER A 73 0.04 14.71 8.18
CA SER A 73 1.20 13.87 8.01
C SER A 73 1.90 13.61 9.35
N SER A 74 2.60 12.48 9.44
CA SER A 74 3.40 12.07 10.60
C SER A 74 4.58 11.22 10.14
N LEU A 75 5.40 10.72 11.08
CA LEU A 75 6.53 9.83 10.77
C LEU A 75 6.12 8.62 9.92
N PHE A 76 4.94 8.05 10.19
CA PHE A 76 4.42 6.86 9.51
C PHE A 76 3.38 7.19 8.44
N ILE A 77 3.06 8.47 8.22
CA ILE A 77 2.05 8.93 7.28
C ILE A 77 2.63 10.10 6.49
N PRO A 78 3.35 9.85 5.39
CA PRO A 78 4.00 10.91 4.62
C PRO A 78 2.97 11.81 3.94
N THR A 79 3.42 13.01 3.56
CA THR A 79 2.69 13.84 2.59
C THR A 79 2.71 13.18 1.21
N PRO A 80 1.74 13.48 0.32
CA PRO A 80 1.74 12.96 -1.04
C PRO A 80 3.01 13.31 -1.80
N HIS A 81 3.54 14.53 -1.61
CA HIS A 81 4.79 14.96 -2.22
C HIS A 81 6.00 14.15 -1.73
N ALA A 82 6.12 13.92 -0.42
CA ALA A 82 7.21 13.11 0.14
C ALA A 82 7.13 11.66 -0.36
N TYR A 83 5.93 11.08 -0.41
CA TYR A 83 5.73 9.74 -0.96
C TYR A 83 6.09 9.68 -2.44
N ALA A 84 5.63 10.63 -3.26
CA ALA A 84 5.94 10.68 -4.69
C ALA A 84 7.46 10.83 -4.96
N LYS A 85 8.15 11.65 -4.17
CA LYS A 85 9.62 11.79 -4.24
C LYS A 85 10.33 10.47 -3.92
N ALA A 86 9.85 9.73 -2.92
CA ALA A 86 10.39 8.42 -2.57
C ALA A 86 10.06 7.36 -3.64
N ALA A 87 8.84 7.38 -4.18
CA ALA A 87 8.35 6.51 -5.24
C ALA A 87 9.22 6.59 -6.50
N ILE A 88 9.50 7.80 -6.99
CA ILE A 88 10.30 8.00 -8.21
C ILE A 88 11.72 7.43 -8.03
N ARG A 89 12.32 7.59 -6.84
CA ARG A 89 13.66 7.08 -6.53
C ARG A 89 13.77 5.56 -6.53
N ARG A 90 12.64 4.83 -6.45
CA ARG A 90 12.60 3.36 -6.40
C ARG A 90 12.32 2.70 -7.75
N ILE A 91 11.95 3.45 -8.77
CA ILE A 91 11.73 2.91 -10.13
C ILE A 91 13.03 2.28 -10.63
N GLY A 92 12.97 1.07 -11.22
CA GLY A 92 14.14 0.38 -11.77
C GLY A 92 14.79 -0.66 -10.86
N TYR A 93 14.46 -0.71 -9.56
CA TYR A 93 15.19 -1.55 -8.60
C TYR A 93 14.57 -2.92 -8.36
N GLU A 94 13.29 -2.97 -7.97
CA GLU A 94 12.59 -4.19 -7.54
C GLU A 94 11.20 -4.25 -8.18
N ALA A 95 10.69 -5.46 -8.43
CA ALA A 95 9.35 -5.67 -8.96
C ALA A 95 8.24 -5.18 -8.01
N ARG A 96 8.51 -5.20 -6.70
CA ARG A 96 7.61 -4.71 -5.65
C ARG A 96 8.43 -3.97 -4.61
N CYS A 97 8.00 -2.77 -4.23
CA CYS A 97 8.62 -2.05 -3.13
C CYS A 97 7.61 -1.25 -2.30
N THR A 98 8.04 -0.87 -1.10
CA THR A 98 7.37 0.12 -0.25
C THR A 98 8.29 1.35 -0.20
N PRO A 99 8.02 2.40 -1.02
CA PRO A 99 9.03 3.43 -1.28
C PRO A 99 9.41 4.29 -0.07
N PHE A 100 8.48 4.43 0.88
CA PHE A 100 8.69 5.23 2.08
C PHE A 100 9.20 4.35 3.23
N TRP A 101 10.41 4.61 3.72
CA TRP A 101 11.11 3.73 4.67
C TRP A 101 10.30 3.40 5.94
N ALA A 102 9.53 4.36 6.47
CA ALA A 102 8.76 4.14 7.69
C ALA A 102 7.62 3.13 7.46
N HIS A 103 7.09 3.06 6.23
CA HIS A 103 6.14 2.02 5.87
C HIS A 103 6.82 0.64 5.80
N SER A 104 8.08 0.57 5.35
CA SER A 104 8.85 -0.68 5.38
C SER A 104 9.08 -1.16 6.82
N LEU A 105 9.33 -0.24 7.75
CA LEU A 105 9.40 -0.54 9.17
C LEU A 105 8.05 -1.08 9.69
N GLN A 106 6.93 -0.43 9.34
CA GLN A 106 5.60 -0.93 9.71
C GLN A 106 5.30 -2.31 9.14
N TRP A 107 5.73 -2.60 7.90
CA TRP A 107 5.61 -3.94 7.33
C TRP A 107 6.42 -4.94 8.16
N CYS A 108 7.71 -4.68 8.39
CA CYS A 108 8.58 -5.56 9.17
C CYS A 108 7.96 -5.87 10.55
N LEU A 109 7.55 -4.84 11.28
CA LEU A 109 6.89 -5.02 12.58
C LEU A 109 5.59 -5.80 12.46
N GLY A 110 4.77 -5.51 11.44
CA GLY A 110 3.54 -6.26 11.16
C GLY A 110 3.79 -7.74 10.90
N SER A 111 4.84 -8.10 10.16
CA SER A 111 5.17 -9.50 9.87
C SER A 111 5.63 -10.31 11.10
N LEU A 112 5.95 -9.65 12.21
CA LEU A 112 6.28 -10.30 13.47
C LEU A 112 5.04 -10.55 14.35
N VAL A 113 3.90 -9.93 14.02
CA VAL A 113 2.66 -10.06 14.80
C VAL A 113 1.82 -11.22 14.25
N PRO A 114 1.26 -12.11 15.09
CA PRO A 114 0.37 -13.16 14.65
C PRO A 114 -0.81 -12.62 13.82
N GLU A 115 -1.16 -13.31 12.73
CA GLU A 115 -2.17 -12.85 11.78
C GLU A 115 -3.54 -12.63 12.45
N SER A 116 -3.95 -13.52 13.35
CA SER A 116 -5.21 -13.42 14.09
C SER A 116 -5.30 -12.14 14.92
N LEU A 117 -4.18 -11.68 15.48
CA LEU A 117 -4.12 -10.43 16.25
C LEU A 117 -4.21 -9.22 15.33
N LEU A 118 -3.54 -9.24 14.17
CA LEU A 118 -3.64 -8.19 13.17
C LEU A 118 -5.05 -8.07 12.59
N ASP A 119 -5.70 -9.20 12.32
CA ASP A 119 -7.06 -9.25 11.81
C ASP A 119 -8.07 -8.74 12.84
N ALA A 120 -7.96 -9.17 14.11
CA ALA A 120 -8.79 -8.66 15.20
C ALA A 120 -8.61 -7.14 15.38
N TRP A 121 -7.38 -6.66 15.32
CA TRP A 121 -7.07 -5.23 15.41
C TRP A 121 -7.65 -4.45 14.22
N ARG A 122 -7.50 -4.95 12.98
CA ARG A 122 -8.05 -4.32 11.78
C ARG A 122 -9.56 -4.29 11.77
N LEU A 123 -10.22 -5.39 12.16
CA LEU A 123 -11.67 -5.44 12.31
C LEU A 123 -12.16 -4.44 13.35
N SER A 124 -11.49 -4.36 14.52
CA SER A 124 -11.81 -3.40 15.57
C SER A 124 -11.76 -1.94 15.07
N ILE A 125 -10.71 -1.58 14.31
CA ILE A 125 -10.60 -0.25 13.70
C ILE A 125 -11.75 0.00 12.71
N GLY A 126 -12.02 -0.96 11.83
CA GLY A 126 -13.07 -0.84 10.83
C GLY A 126 -14.46 -0.65 11.45
N LEU A 127 -14.78 -1.45 12.48
CA LEU A 127 -16.03 -1.34 13.23
C LEU A 127 -16.17 0.02 13.93
N LYS A 128 -15.11 0.51 14.58
CA LYS A 128 -15.09 1.84 15.21
C LYS A 128 -15.33 2.96 14.19
N ARG A 129 -14.75 2.86 12.99
CA ARG A 129 -14.96 3.84 11.91
C ARG A 129 -16.39 3.80 11.38
N ARG A 130 -16.94 2.60 11.17
CA ARG A 130 -18.33 2.42 10.73
C ARG A 130 -19.31 2.99 11.76
N ALA A 131 -19.09 2.73 13.05
CA ALA A 131 -19.93 3.27 14.12
C ALA A 131 -19.99 4.81 14.08
N LYS A 132 -18.85 5.49 13.91
CA LYS A 132 -18.81 6.95 13.80
C LYS A 132 -19.61 7.52 12.63
N LEU A 133 -19.70 6.79 11.51
CA LEU A 133 -20.49 7.21 10.34
C LEU A 133 -22.00 7.13 10.57
N HIS A 134 -22.47 6.27 11.48
CA HIS A 134 -23.90 6.14 11.80
C HIS A 134 -24.36 7.11 12.90
N HIS A 135 -23.45 7.84 13.53
CA HIS A 135 -23.72 8.81 14.60
C HIS A 135 -23.42 10.27 14.19
N ALA A 136 -23.13 10.51 12.91
CA ALA A 136 -22.87 11.82 12.31
C ALA A 136 -23.96 12.14 11.30
#